data_AF-A0A7V6LSH9-F1
#
_entry.id   AF-A0A7V6LSH9-F1
#
_cell.length_a   1.000
_cell.length_b   1.000
_cell.length_c   1.000
_cell.angle_alpha   90.00
_cell.angle_beta   90.00
_cell.angle_gamma   90.00
#
_symmetry.space_group_name_H-M   'P 1'
#
loop_
_entity.id
_entity.type
_entity.pdbx_description
1 polymer ?
#
loop_
_entity_poly.entity_id
_entity_poly.type
_entity_poly.pdbx_seq_one_letter_code
_entity_poly.pdbx_strand_id
1 'polypeptide(L)'
;MIGYLGIFVLSFVPVFGNLSSTKIGPESFKIRLDFFLHFMVYLSICLYYLIGRKLGYNLFNKHSFAKFIVLVLFLAIFTEVIQLCIPSRTFNLVDLVSNLIAVFFGIVLIRLL
;
A
#
# COMPACT_ATOMS: atom_id res chain seq x y z
N MET A 1 -14.52 -11.65 -4.80
CA MET A 1 -13.40 -12.38 -4.17
C MET A 1 -12.09 -12.26 -4.97
N ILE A 2 -12.13 -12.24 -6.32
CA ILE A 2 -10.94 -12.23 -7.19
C ILE A 2 -10.15 -10.90 -7.16
N GLY A 3 -10.80 -9.75 -6.94
CA GLY A 3 -10.14 -8.44 -6.96
C GLY A 3 -9.09 -8.21 -5.86
N TYR A 4 -9.24 -8.84 -4.70
CA TYR A 4 -8.32 -8.68 -3.57
C TYR A 4 -6.95 -9.34 -3.80
N LEU A 5 -6.95 -10.50 -4.46
CA LEU A 5 -5.72 -11.15 -4.90
C LEU A 5 -5.03 -10.33 -5.99
N GLY A 6 -5.80 -9.64 -6.84
CA GLY A 6 -5.25 -8.73 -7.85
C GLY A 6 -4.50 -7.56 -7.23
N ILE A 7 -5.06 -6.90 -6.21
CA ILE A 7 -4.39 -5.79 -5.50
C ILE A 7 -3.16 -6.31 -4.74
N PHE A 8 -3.25 -7.49 -4.12
CA PHE A 8 -2.13 -8.13 -3.44
C PHE A 8 -0.99 -8.45 -4.42
N VAL A 9 -1.31 -9.07 -5.57
CA VAL A 9 -0.33 -9.36 -6.63
C VAL A 9 0.23 -8.08 -7.23
N LEU A 10 -0.58 -7.04 -7.47
CA LEU A 10 -0.10 -5.72 -7.93
C LEU A 10 0.80 -5.01 -6.91
N SER A 11 0.70 -5.36 -5.63
CA SER A 11 1.60 -4.84 -4.58
C SER A 11 2.97 -5.54 -4.59
N PHE A 12 3.04 -6.78 -5.12
CA PHE A 12 4.27 -7.56 -5.28
C PHE A 12 4.87 -7.48 -6.69
N VAL A 13 4.04 -7.18 -7.69
CA VAL A 13 4.49 -6.90 -9.05
C VAL A 13 5.12 -5.51 -9.02
N PRO A 14 6.39 -5.35 -9.42
CA PRO A 14 6.90 -4.02 -9.69
C PRO A 14 6.02 -3.44 -10.80
N VAL A 15 5.16 -2.47 -10.46
CA VAL A 15 4.34 -1.73 -11.44
C VAL A 15 5.22 -1.06 -12.52
N PHE A 16 6.54 -1.13 -12.39
CA PHE A 16 7.53 -0.54 -13.29
C PHE A 16 8.57 -1.57 -13.78
N GLY A 17 8.12 -2.72 -14.27
CA GLY A 17 8.98 -3.64 -15.03
C GLY A 17 9.53 -3.06 -16.34
N ASN A 18 9.00 -1.94 -16.87
CA ASN A 18 9.56 -1.30 -18.07
C ASN A 18 9.08 0.15 -18.35
N LEU A 19 8.69 0.91 -17.33
CA LEU A 19 8.46 2.37 -17.46
C LEU A 19 9.70 3.19 -17.03
N SER A 20 10.79 2.49 -16.73
CA SER A 20 12.11 2.98 -16.29
C SER A 20 13.07 3.31 -17.45
N SER A 21 12.59 3.32 -18.70
CA SER A 21 13.38 3.71 -19.87
C SER A 21 13.21 5.19 -20.27
N THR A 22 12.75 6.05 -19.36
CA THR A 22 12.93 7.50 -19.53
C THR A 22 13.89 7.98 -18.45
N LYS A 23 15.18 8.03 -18.82
CA LYS A 23 16.25 8.69 -18.07
C LYS A 23 15.88 10.16 -17.87
N ILE A 24 15.14 10.49 -16.80
CA ILE A 24 14.92 11.88 -16.37
C ILE A 24 15.45 12.02 -14.94
N GLY A 25 16.65 12.59 -14.83
CA GLY A 25 17.10 13.31 -13.64
C GLY A 25 17.54 12.48 -12.42
N PRO A 26 18.21 13.14 -11.47
CA PRO A 26 19.13 12.55 -10.48
C PRO A 26 18.41 11.55 -9.57
N GLU A 27 19.09 10.47 -9.16
CA GLU A 27 18.64 9.38 -8.28
C GLU A 27 17.62 9.78 -7.17
N SER A 28 17.70 11.00 -6.64
CA SER A 28 16.71 11.63 -5.76
C SER A 28 15.25 11.66 -6.28
N PHE A 29 15.02 11.69 -7.59
CA PHE A 29 13.70 11.72 -8.20
C PHE A 29 13.06 10.33 -8.24
N LYS A 30 13.87 9.27 -8.44
CA LYS A 30 13.41 7.88 -8.34
C LYS A 30 12.95 7.55 -6.93
N ILE A 31 13.76 7.93 -5.93
CA ILE A 31 13.44 7.73 -4.50
C ILE A 31 12.12 8.41 -4.13
N ARG A 32 11.87 9.62 -4.65
CA ARG A 32 10.65 10.38 -4.37
C ARG A 32 9.39 9.78 -5.03
N LEU A 33 9.55 9.20 -6.22
CA LEU A 33 8.44 8.60 -6.97
C LEU A 33 8.06 7.25 -6.37
N ASP A 34 9.04 6.42 -5.98
CA ASP A 34 8.83 5.18 -5.23
C ASP A 34 8.02 5.47 -3.95
N PHE A 35 8.43 6.45 -3.14
CA PHE A 35 7.71 6.89 -1.93
C PHE A 35 6.24 7.27 -2.19
N PHE A 36 5.97 8.01 -3.27
CA PHE A 36 4.62 8.44 -3.63
C PHE A 36 3.74 7.27 -4.08
N LEU A 37 4.31 6.32 -4.81
CA LEU A 37 3.60 5.10 -5.22
C LEU A 37 3.20 4.28 -3.99
N HIS A 38 4.11 4.10 -3.04
CA HIS A 38 3.86 3.45 -1.76
C HIS A 38 2.65 4.09 -1.04
N PHE A 39 2.66 5.41 -0.90
CA PHE A 39 1.54 6.15 -0.33
C PHE A 39 0.21 5.87 -1.07
N MET A 40 0.22 5.96 -2.40
CA MET A 40 -0.99 5.80 -3.22
C MET A 40 -1.57 4.38 -3.18
N VAL A 41 -0.73 3.34 -3.10
CA VAL A 41 -1.18 1.95 -2.98
C VAL A 41 -1.91 1.74 -1.66
N TYR A 42 -1.32 2.14 -0.53
CA TYR A 42 -1.93 1.97 0.79
C TYR A 42 -3.19 2.81 0.97
N LEU A 43 -3.22 4.03 0.42
CA LEU A 43 -4.43 4.85 0.39
C LEU A 43 -5.54 4.19 -0.44
N SER A 44 -5.21 3.63 -1.60
CA SER A 44 -6.16 2.92 -2.47
C SER A 44 -6.77 1.68 -1.79
N ILE A 45 -5.98 0.92 -1.03
CA ILE A 45 -6.47 -0.21 -0.22
C ILE A 45 -7.53 0.27 0.79
N CYS A 46 -7.29 1.40 1.45
CA CYS A 46 -8.23 2.00 2.39
C CYS A 46 -9.51 2.49 1.70
N LEU A 47 -9.39 3.15 0.54
CA LEU A 47 -10.54 3.59 -0.25
C LEU A 47 -11.37 2.41 -0.75
N TYR A 48 -10.73 1.32 -1.18
CA TYR A 48 -11.43 0.12 -1.63
C TYR A 48 -12.25 -0.50 -0.48
N TYR A 49 -11.68 -0.54 0.73
CA TYR A 49 -12.41 -0.96 1.93
C TYR A 49 -13.60 -0.04 2.23
N LEU A 50 -13.43 1.28 2.10
CA LEU A 50 -14.53 2.24 2.29
C LEU A 50 -15.67 2.01 1.28
N ILE A 51 -15.33 1.86 0.00
CA ILE A 51 -16.32 1.59 -1.05
C ILE A 51 -17.04 0.27 -0.79
N GLY A 52 -16.30 -0.78 -0.42
CA GLY A 52 -16.87 -2.07 -0.03
C GLY A 52 -17.87 -1.93 1.12
N ARG A 53 -17.52 -1.16 2.16
CA ARG A 53 -18.43 -0.86 3.27
C ARG A 53 -19.68 -0.12 2.80
N LYS A 54 -19.54 0.92 1.96
CA LYS A 54 -20.68 1.68 1.42
C LYS A 54 -21.62 0.84 0.56
N LEU A 55 -21.09 -0.16 -0.12
CA LEU A 55 -21.86 -1.12 -0.91
C LEU A 55 -22.44 -2.28 -0.07
N GLY A 56 -22.27 -2.27 1.25
CA GLY A 56 -22.79 -3.29 2.16
C GLY A 56 -21.94 -4.57 2.25
N TYR A 57 -20.76 -4.61 1.60
CA TYR A 57 -19.84 -5.73 1.72
C TYR A 57 -19.03 -5.65 3.01
N ASN A 58 -19.17 -6.66 3.86
CA ASN A 58 -18.34 -6.83 5.03
C ASN A 58 -17.20 -7.81 4.74
N LEU A 59 -15.96 -7.32 4.80
CA LEU A 59 -14.76 -8.14 4.59
C LEU A 59 -14.61 -9.22 5.69
N PHE A 60 -15.06 -8.93 6.91
CA PHE A 60 -15.10 -9.88 8.02
C PHE A 60 -16.44 -9.84 8.75
N ASN A 61 -16.91 -11.00 9.22
CA ASN A 61 -18.19 -11.12 9.93
C ASN A 61 -18.25 -10.41 11.29
N LYS A 62 -17.11 -10.30 11.99
CA LYS A 62 -16.99 -9.61 13.30
C LYS A 62 -15.74 -8.75 13.35
N HIS A 63 -15.87 -7.55 13.92
CA HIS A 63 -14.80 -6.55 14.08
C HIS A 63 -14.06 -6.22 12.78
N SER A 64 -14.80 -6.10 11.67
CA SER A 64 -14.27 -5.91 10.31
C SER A 64 -13.26 -4.77 10.20
N PHE A 65 -13.54 -3.63 10.86
CA PHE A 65 -12.68 -2.47 10.82
C PHE A 65 -11.36 -2.68 11.57
N ALA A 66 -11.39 -3.22 12.78
CA ALA A 66 -10.18 -3.48 13.57
C ALA A 66 -9.28 -4.52 12.88
N LYS A 67 -9.87 -5.60 12.35
CA LYS A 67 -9.14 -6.61 11.59
C LYS A 67 -8.53 -6.06 10.31
N PHE A 68 -9.26 -5.19 9.61
CA PHE A 68 -8.73 -4.50 8.44
C PHE A 68 -7.51 -3.63 8.79
N ILE A 69 -7.59 -2.83 9.85
CA ILE A 69 -6.45 -2.00 10.30
C ILE A 69 -5.23 -2.86 10.61
N VAL A 70 -5.41 -3.93 11.40
CA VAL A 70 -4.31 -4.85 11.74
C VAL A 70 -3.70 -5.47 10.48
N LEU A 71 -4.53 -5.89 9.54
CA LEU A 71 -4.08 -6.50 8.28
C LEU A 71 -3.27 -5.51 7.43
N VAL A 72 -3.75 -4.28 7.29
CA VAL A 72 -3.08 -3.27 6.47
C VAL A 72 -1.79 -2.77 7.13
N LEU A 73 -1.76 -2.63 8.46
CA LEU A 73 -0.52 -2.32 9.19
C LEU A 73 0.49 -3.47 9.09
N PHE A 74 0.03 -4.71 9.22
CA PHE A 74 0.88 -5.88 9.01
C PHE A 74 1.45 -5.87 7.59
N LEU A 75 0.62 -5.58 6.57
CA LEU A 75 1.07 -5.47 5.19
C LEU A 75 2.10 -4.36 5.01
N ALA A 76 1.88 -3.16 5.56
CA ALA A 76 2.79 -2.01 5.51
C ALA A 76 4.19 -2.33 6.04
N ILE A 77 4.26 -3.09 7.14
CA ILE A 77 5.53 -3.51 7.74
C ILE A 77 6.13 -4.67 6.93
N PHE A 78 5.30 -5.67 6.58
CA PHE A 78 5.75 -6.86 5.88
C PHE A 78 6.35 -6.54 4.51
N THR A 79 5.79 -5.58 3.77
CA THR A 79 6.32 -5.18 2.46
C THR A 79 7.69 -4.53 2.56
N GLU A 80 8.03 -3.85 3.66
CA GLU A 80 9.39 -3.31 3.84
C GLU A 80 10.36 -4.36 4.36
N VAL A 81 9.90 -5.29 5.20
CA VAL A 81 10.73 -6.40 5.67
C VAL A 81 11.08 -7.34 4.51
N ILE A 82 10.14 -7.65 3.62
CA ILE A 82 10.40 -8.56 2.49
C ILE A 82 11.34 -7.96 1.45
N GLN A 83 11.48 -6.63 1.39
CA GLN A 83 12.48 -5.99 0.54
C GLN A 83 13.90 -6.35 0.96
N LEU A 84 14.17 -6.69 2.23
CA LEU A 84 15.48 -7.18 2.67
C LEU A 84 15.86 -8.52 2.03
N CYS A 85 14.87 -9.30 1.59
CA CYS A 85 15.11 -10.56 0.87
C CYS A 85 15.45 -10.33 -0.61
N ILE A 86 15.28 -9.10 -1.13
CA ILE A 86 15.56 -8.75 -2.52
C ILE A 86 16.97 -8.16 -2.59
N PRO A 87 17.93 -8.79 -3.31
CA PRO A 87 19.33 -8.36 -3.31
C PRO A 87 19.57 -6.92 -3.79
N SER A 88 18.62 -6.34 -4.53
CA SER A 88 18.69 -5.00 -5.10
C SER A 88 17.96 -3.93 -4.29
N ARG A 89 17.32 -4.29 -3.16
CA ARG A 89 16.57 -3.36 -2.31
C ARG A 89 17.05 -3.48 -0.86
N THR A 90 16.90 -2.38 -0.13
CA THR A 90 17.25 -2.29 1.29
C THR A 90 16.05 -1.75 2.04
N PHE A 91 15.92 -2.09 3.32
CA PHE A 91 14.87 -1.54 4.16
C PHE A 91 14.94 -0.02 4.17
N ASN A 92 13.88 0.63 3.71
CA ASN A 92 13.78 2.08 3.67
C ASN A 92 12.79 2.58 4.71
N LEU A 93 13.31 3.25 5.74
CA LEU A 93 12.49 3.84 6.80
C LEU A 93 11.50 4.88 6.25
N VAL A 94 11.88 5.59 5.18
CA VAL A 94 11.04 6.62 4.56
C VAL A 94 9.81 5.98 3.90
N ASP A 95 9.97 4.82 3.26
CA ASP A 95 8.87 4.10 2.62
C ASP A 95 7.92 3.49 3.66
N LEU A 96 8.47 2.96 4.77
CA LEU A 96 7.65 2.52 5.90
C LEU A 96 6.80 3.67 6.47
N VAL A 97 7.40 4.85 6.68
CA VAL A 97 6.67 6.04 7.15
C VAL A 97 5.62 6.46 6.12
N SER A 98 5.91 6.38 4.82
CA SER A 98 4.92 6.62 3.75
C SER A 98 3.70 5.73 3.88
N ASN A 99 3.93 4.42 4.02
CA ASN A 99 2.88 3.42 4.15
C ASN A 99 2.02 3.72 5.38
N LEU A 100 2.66 4.02 6.53
CA LEU A 100 1.95 4.35 7.77
C LEU A 100 1.11 5.63 7.66
N ILE A 101 1.64 6.68 7.02
CA ILE A 101 0.90 7.94 6.81
C ILE A 101 -0.31 7.67 5.89
N ALA A 102 -0.14 6.92 4.81
CA ALA A 102 -1.24 6.55 3.92
C ALA A 102 -2.35 5.79 4.65
N VAL A 103 -1.98 4.82 5.50
CA VAL A 103 -2.92 4.06 6.33
C VAL A 103 -3.63 4.97 7.32
N PHE A 104 -2.91 5.89 7.97
CA PHE A 104 -3.49 6.87 8.89
C PHE A 104 -4.55 7.74 8.19
N PHE A 105 -4.22 8.32 7.03
CA PHE A 105 -5.16 9.08 6.22
C PHE A 105 -6.37 8.23 5.80
N GLY A 106 -6.13 6.99 5.37
CA GLY A 106 -7.18 6.05 5.02
C GLY A 106 -8.13 5.76 6.19
N ILE A 107 -7.60 5.55 7.40
CA ILE A 107 -8.41 5.32 8.62
C ILE A 107 -9.27 6.55 8.94
N VAL A 108 -8.69 7.74 8.90
CA VAL A 108 -9.41 9.00 9.15
C VAL A 108 -10.56 9.15 8.15
N LEU A 109 -10.26 8.92 6.87
CA LEU A 109 -11.23 9.04 5.78
C LEU A 109 -12.35 7.99 5.90
N ILE A 110 -12.02 6.75 6.27
CA ILE A 110 -12.99 5.67 6.55
C ILE A 110 -13.86 5.95 7.79
N ARG A 111 -13.37 6.73 8.78
CA ARG A 111 -14.18 7.13 9.94
C ARG A 111 -15.10 8.30 9.65
N LEU A 112 -14.69 9.21 8.77
CA LEU A 112 -15.46 10.40 8.41
C LEU A 112 -16.58 10.12 7.39
N LEU A 113 -16.44 9.07 6.57
CA LEU A 113 -17.33 8.74 5.43
C LEU A 113 -18.10 7.43 5.58
#